data_AF-A0A344TGJ0-F1
#
_entry.id   AF-A0A344TGJ0-F1
#
_cell.length_a   1.000
_cell.length_b   1.000
_cell.length_c   1.000
_cell.angle_alpha   90.00
_cell.angle_beta   90.00
_cell.angle_gamma   90.00
#
_symmetry.space_group_name_H-M   'P 1'
#
loop_
_entity.id
_entity.type
_entity.pdbx_description
1 polymer ?
#
loop_
_entity_poly.entity_id
_entity_poly.type
_entity_poly.pdbx_seq_one_letter_code
_entity_poly.pdbx_strand_id
1 'polypeptide(L)' 'MLVAKKPLTNLQIELLRLYAHQVEEKDLLQIKELIGQYFAKRLTQFADEAWAQNNWTDQDMEAILNDPNQ' A
#
# COMPACT_ATOMS: atom_id res chain seq x y z
N MET A 1 18.88 -7.93 -24.24
CA MET A 1 18.47 -7.54 -22.87
C MET A 1 17.92 -8.78 -22.18
N LEU A 2 18.57 -9.28 -21.12
CA LEU A 2 18.09 -10.45 -20.38
C LEU A 2 17.09 -9.96 -19.33
N VAL A 3 15.80 -10.12 -19.60
CA VAL A 3 14.74 -9.87 -18.60
C VAL A 3 14.71 -11.09 -17.67
N ALA A 4 15.21 -10.95 -16.45
CA ALA A 4 15.05 -11.98 -15.43
C ALA A 4 13.55 -12.14 -15.12
N LYS A 5 12.98 -13.31 -15.42
CA LYS A 5 11.63 -13.68 -14.97
C LYS A 5 11.64 -13.78 -13.45
N LYS A 6 11.23 -12.70 -12.77
CA LYS A 6 10.96 -12.76 -11.34
C LYS A 6 9.75 -13.69 -11.12
N PRO A 7 9.83 -14.65 -10.19
CA PRO A 7 8.65 -15.44 -9.84
C PRO A 7 7.55 -14.51 -9.32
N LEU A 8 6.30 -14.85 -9.64
CA LEU A 8 5.15 -14.09 -9.16
C LEU A 8 5.09 -14.14 -7.63
N THR A 9 4.67 -13.04 -7.01
CA THR A 9 4.41 -13.02 -5.57
C THR A 9 3.22 -13.90 -5.24
N ASN A 10 3.11 -14.30 -3.96
CA ASN A 10 1.93 -15.01 -3.46
C ASN A 10 0.63 -14.26 -3.80
N LEU A 11 0.59 -12.94 -3.61
CA LEU A 11 -0.59 -12.13 -3.95
C LEU A 11 -0.91 -12.19 -5.45
N GLN A 12 0.10 -12.10 -6.30
CA GLN A 12 -0.11 -12.20 -7.76
C GLN A 12 -0.66 -13.58 -8.16
N ILE A 13 -0.18 -14.66 -7.54
CA ILE A 13 -0.67 -16.03 -7.79
C ILE A 13 -2.13 -16.18 -7.34
N GLU A 14 -2.49 -15.68 -6.16
CA GLU A 14 -3.88 -15.77 -5.69
C GLU A 14 -4.84 -14.95 -6.54
N LEU A 15 -4.44 -13.75 -6.98
CA LEU A 15 -5.25 -12.96 -7.91
C LEU A 15 -5.47 -13.71 -9.23
N LEU A 16 -4.45 -14.36 -9.79
CA LEU A 16 -4.62 -15.18 -10.99
C LEU A 16 -5.59 -16.35 -10.81
N ARG A 17 -5.62 -16.97 -9.62
CA ARG A 17 -6.58 -18.04 -9.30
C ARG A 17 -8.00 -17.50 -9.15
N LEU A 18 -8.16 -16.35 -8.49
CA LEU A 18 -9.45 -15.69 -8.29
C LEU A 18 -10.04 -15.19 -9.62
N TYR A 19 -9.19 -14.75 -10.55
CA TYR A 19 -9.60 -14.24 -11.88
C TYR A 19 -9.40 -15.25 -13.00
N ALA A 20 -9.53 -16.55 -12.70
CA ALA A 20 -9.50 -17.60 -13.72
C ALA A 20 -10.64 -17.44 -14.77
N HIS A 21 -11.67 -16.64 -14.44
CA HIS A 21 -12.72 -16.20 -15.35
C HIS A 21 -12.60 -14.72 -15.65
N GLN A 22 -13.02 -14.32 -16.86
CA GLN A 22 -13.03 -12.92 -17.26
C GLN A 22 -13.97 -12.11 -16.35
N VAL A 23 -13.40 -11.15 -15.63
CA VAL A 23 -14.12 -10.21 -14.77
C VAL A 23 -14.50 -8.97 -15.59
N GLU A 24 -15.69 -8.43 -15.36
CA GLU A 24 -16.08 -7.16 -15.99
C GLU A 24 -15.18 -6.02 -15.49
N GLU A 25 -14.90 -5.04 -16.35
CA GLU A 25 -14.00 -3.93 -16.03
C GLU A 25 -14.41 -3.17 -14.76
N LYS A 26 -15.71 -3.03 -14.53
CA LYS A 26 -16.28 -2.38 -13.33
C LYS A 26 -15.90 -3.11 -12.04
N ASP A 27 -15.87 -4.43 -12.07
CA ASP A 27 -15.56 -5.25 -10.89
C ASP A 27 -14.05 -5.27 -10.67
N LEU A 28 -13.26 -5.28 -11.75
CA LEU A 28 -11.81 -5.12 -11.67
C LEU A 28 -11.43 -3.77 -11.04
N LEU A 29 -12.13 -2.68 -11.39
CA LEU A 29 -11.90 -1.37 -10.78
C LEU A 29 -12.22 -1.36 -9.28
N GLN A 30 -13.38 -1.90 -8.88
CA GLN A 30 -13.76 -2.00 -7.47
C GLN A 30 -12.74 -2.78 -6.64
N ILE A 31 -12.18 -3.86 -7.19
CA ILE A 31 -11.17 -4.64 -6.45
C ILE A 31 -9.84 -3.89 -6.34
N LYS A 32 -9.44 -3.13 -7.37
CA LYS A 32 -8.28 -2.23 -7.26
C LYS A 32 -8.48 -1.19 -6.16
N GLU A 33 -9.66 -0.61 -6.08
CA GLU A 33 -10.00 0.33 -5.00
C GLU A 33 -9.96 -0.34 -3.63
N LEU A 34 -10.51 -1.54 -3.47
CA LEU A 34 -10.49 -2.29 -2.21
C LEU A 34 -9.04 -2.56 -1.75
N ILE A 35 -8.17 -2.98 -2.67
CA ILE A 35 -6.74 -3.20 -2.37
C ILE A 35 -6.07 -1.88 -1.98
N GLY A 36 -6.34 -0.80 -2.71
CA GLY A 36 -5.83 0.53 -2.40
C GLY A 36 -6.25 1.02 -1.02
N GLN A 37 -7.52 0.87 -0.67
CA GLN A 37 -8.06 1.22 0.64
C GLN A 37 -7.42 0.40 1.77
N TYR A 38 -7.19 -0.90 1.56
CA TYR A 38 -6.50 -1.74 2.53
C TYR A 38 -5.09 -1.23 2.84
N PHE A 39 -4.31 -0.93 1.81
CA PHE A 39 -2.95 -0.43 2.01
C PHE A 39 -2.92 0.99 2.60
N ALA A 40 -3.83 1.88 2.17
CA ALA A 40 -3.95 3.22 2.73
C ALA A 40 -4.28 3.15 4.24
N LYS A 41 -5.27 2.35 4.63
CA LYS A 41 -5.62 2.14 6.04
C LYS A 41 -4.43 1.61 6.85
N ARG A 42 -3.71 0.62 6.31
CA ARG A 42 -2.54 0.04 6.98
C ARG A 42 -1.42 1.06 7.13
N LEU A 43 -1.19 1.90 6.12
CA LEU A 43 -0.18 2.95 6.18
C LEU A 43 -0.53 3.99 7.25
N THR A 44 -1.78 4.44 7.31
CA THR A 44 -2.26 5.35 8.37
C THR A 44 -2.06 4.75 9.75
N GLN A 45 -2.43 3.48 9.94
CA GLN A 45 -2.21 2.79 11.22
C GLN A 45 -0.74 2.75 11.63
N PHE A 46 0.17 2.48 10.70
CA PHE A 46 1.60 2.52 11.00
C PHE A 46 2.12 3.92 11.33
N ALA A 47 1.59 4.96 10.66
CA ALA A 47 1.92 6.33 11.00
C ALA A 47 1.44 6.68 12.42
N ASP A 48 0.21 6.31 12.78
CA ASP A 48 -0.37 6.52 14.11
C ASP A 48 0.41 5.76 15.20
N GLU A 49 0.80 4.51 14.93
CA GLU A 49 1.60 3.70 15.85
C GLU A 49 3.00 4.29 16.06
N ALA A 50 3.67 4.72 14.99
CA ALA A 50 4.97 5.37 15.08
C ALA A 50 4.88 6.69 15.85
N TRP A 51 3.83 7.48 15.61
CA TRP A 51 3.55 8.71 16.33
C TRP A 51 3.43 8.47 17.84
N ALA A 52 2.60 7.50 18.22
CA ALA A 52 2.39 7.15 19.63
C ALA A 52 3.67 6.60 20.29
N GLN A 53 4.42 5.73 19.61
CA GLN A 53 5.65 5.14 20.16
C GLN A 53 6.74 6.17 20.41
N ASN A 54 6.84 7.19 19.56
CA ASN A 54 7.85 8.24 19.70
C ASN A 54 7.38 9.42 20.58
N ASN A 55 6.14 9.38 21.10
CA ASN A 55 5.50 10.50 21.79
C ASN A 55 5.58 11.81 20.99
N TRP A 56 5.42 11.71 19.67
CA TRP A 56 5.46 12.89 18.82
C TRP A 56 4.31 13.84 19.14
N THR A 57 4.60 15.11 18.97
CA THR A 57 3.68 16.23 19.12
C THR A 57 3.51 16.90 17.76
N ASP A 58 2.53 17.80 17.65
CA ASP A 58 2.32 18.59 16.44
C ASP A 58 3.59 19.36 16.02
N GLN A 59 4.42 19.74 17.00
CA GLN A 59 5.71 20.40 16.76
C GLN A 59 6.74 19.48 16.10
N ASP A 60 6.75 18.19 16.45
CA ASP A 60 7.63 17.21 15.82
C ASP A 60 7.24 17.00 14.35
N MET A 61 5.95 17.05 14.02
CA MET A 61 5.50 16.98 12.64
C MET A 61 5.84 18.24 11.84
N GLU A 62 5.69 19.41 12.43
CA GLU A 62 6.14 20.67 11.84
C GLU A 62 7.65 20.61 11.53
N ALA A 63 8.45 20.05 12.44
CA ALA A 63 9.89 19.87 12.23
C ALA A 63 10.21 18.87 11.12
N ILE A 64 9.50 17.74 11.05
CA ILE A 64 9.68 16.71 10.01
C ILE A 64 9.27 17.25 8.62
N LEU A 65 8.13 17.94 8.51
CA LEU A 65 7.63 18.48 7.23
C LEU A 65 8.50 19.60 6.67
N ASN A 66 9.17 20.35 7.56
CA ASN A 66 10.04 21.46 7.19
C ASN A 66 11.53 21.08 7.22
N ASP A 67 11.88 19.79 7.37
CA ASP A 67 13.27 19.34 7.31
C ASP A 67 13.81 19.55 5.89
N PRO A 68 14.84 20.39 5.69
CA PRO A 68 15.40 20.66 4.37
C PRO A 68 16.10 19.46 3.71
N ASN A 69 16.23 18.32 4.43
CA ASN A 69 16.80 17.07 3.91
C ASN A 69 15.74 16.00 3.56
N GLN A 70 14.44 16.32 3.59
CA GLN A 70 13.37 15.43 3.10
C GLN A 70 13.46 15.15 1.59
#